data_AF-A0A8X6IST4-F1
#
_entry.id   AF-A0A8X6IST4-F1
#
_cell.length_a   1.000
_cell.length_b   1.000
_cell.length_c   1.000
_cell.angle_alpha   90.00
_cell.angle_beta   90.00
_cell.angle_gamma   90.00
#
_symmetry.space_group_name_H-M   'P 1'
#
loop_
_entity.id
_entity.type
_entity.pdbx_description
1 polymer ?
#
loop_
_entity_poly.entity_id
_entity_poly.type
_entity_poly.pdbx_seq_one_letter_code
_entity_poly.pdbx_strand_id
1 'polypeptide(L)'
;MILYPSAGDSSEVQIHTFSDASQRAYGTATFLKVKHKDRIRIELVTSKRRVAPVKKLSLPRLERMGALLAAPLTKEVKKIIDQKCPTTGFFWTDSQFTLYCIKGPSHKWKPFMANRVREIQSLIDPNSWFHCSGNDNPANLLTRGISVEALSINPKR
;
A
#
# COMPACT_ATOMS: atom_id res chain seq x y z
N MET A 1 2.99 22.64 -4.19
CA MET A 1 1.75 23.01 -3.47
C MET A 1 0.66 22.02 -3.89
N ILE A 2 0.20 21.17 -2.97
CA ILE A 2 -0.95 20.27 -3.21
C ILE A 2 -2.18 21.17 -3.17
N LEU A 3 -2.81 21.38 -4.32
CA LEU A 3 -4.07 22.14 -4.38
C LEU A 3 -5.15 21.24 -3.80
N TYR A 4 -5.48 21.46 -2.53
CA TYR A 4 -6.67 20.89 -1.95
C TYR A 4 -7.86 21.65 -2.55
N PRO A 5 -8.90 20.95 -3.02
CA PRO A 5 -10.09 21.61 -3.50
C PRO A 5 -10.74 22.41 -2.36
N SER A 6 -11.18 23.63 -2.65
CA SER A 6 -11.95 24.44 -1.70
C SER A 6 -13.30 23.80 -1.41
N ALA A 7 -13.84 24.03 -0.22
CA ALA A 7 -15.18 23.58 0.15
C ALA A 7 -16.22 24.05 -0.89
N GLY A 8 -16.80 23.12 -1.65
CA GLY A 8 -17.83 23.41 -2.66
C GLY A 8 -17.64 22.71 -4.01
N ASP A 9 -16.42 22.27 -4.37
CA ASP A 9 -16.17 21.56 -5.64
C ASP A 9 -16.14 20.04 -5.40
N SER A 10 -16.92 19.27 -6.18
CA SER A 10 -17.07 17.81 -6.08
C SER A 10 -15.79 17.07 -6.44
N SER A 11 -14.84 17.07 -5.51
CA SER A 11 -13.53 16.47 -5.69
C SER A 11 -13.46 15.14 -4.98
N GLU A 12 -13.09 14.11 -5.72
CA GLU A 12 -12.92 12.77 -5.18
C GLU A 12 -11.45 12.59 -4.78
N VAL A 13 -11.22 12.27 -3.51
CA VAL A 13 -9.89 12.06 -2.96
C VAL A 13 -9.75 10.61 -2.51
N GLN A 14 -8.82 9.90 -3.12
CA GLN A 14 -8.57 8.48 -2.88
C GLN A 14 -7.13 8.27 -2.40
N ILE A 15 -6.93 7.39 -1.43
CA ILE A 15 -5.62 6.94 -0.97
C ILE A 15 -5.42 5.52 -1.49
N HIS A 16 -4.39 5.30 -2.30
CA HIS A 16 -4.02 3.98 -2.82
C HIS A 16 -2.73 3.51 -2.18
N THR A 17 -2.79 2.43 -1.40
CA THR A 17 -1.61 1.85 -0.75
C THR A 17 -1.30 0.48 -1.33
N PHE A 18 -0.12 0.35 -1.93
CA PHE A 18 0.38 -0.87 -2.53
C PHE A 18 1.38 -1.52 -1.61
N SER A 19 1.24 -2.82 -1.38
CA SER A 19 2.17 -3.64 -0.61
C SER A 19 2.86 -4.66 -1.50
N ASP A 20 4.12 -4.94 -1.19
CA ASP A 20 4.90 -5.97 -1.87
C ASP A 20 5.95 -6.58 -0.93
N ALA A 21 6.44 -7.76 -1.31
CA ALA A 21 7.61 -8.35 -0.70
C ALA A 21 8.47 -9.17 -1.69
N SER A 22 9.76 -9.21 -1.38
CA SER A 22 10.75 -10.09 -1.97
C SER A 22 11.50 -10.83 -0.86
N GLN A 23 12.37 -11.77 -1.22
CA GLN A 23 13.29 -12.41 -0.27
C GLN A 23 14.31 -11.44 0.34
N ARG A 24 14.43 -10.22 -0.19
CA ARG A 24 15.38 -9.19 0.28
C ARG A 24 14.73 -8.14 1.16
N ALA A 25 13.48 -7.79 0.89
CA ALA A 25 12.79 -6.72 1.60
C ALA A 25 11.26 -6.83 1.44
N TYR A 26 10.52 -6.17 2.31
CA TYR A 26 9.08 -5.99 2.18
C TYR A 26 8.75 -4.51 2.41
N GLY A 27 7.69 -4.03 1.77
CA GLY A 27 7.43 -2.60 1.73
C GLY A 27 6.03 -2.22 1.29
N THR A 28 5.78 -0.92 1.36
CA THR A 28 4.53 -0.30 0.96
C THR A 28 4.77 1.07 0.34
N ALA A 29 3.96 1.43 -0.66
CA ALA A 29 3.93 2.74 -1.30
C ALA A 29 2.50 3.28 -1.26
N THR A 30 2.33 4.50 -0.76
CA THR A 30 1.02 5.15 -0.61
C THR A 30 0.92 6.37 -1.51
N PHE A 31 -0.08 6.37 -2.38
CA PHE A 31 -0.38 7.42 -3.33
C PHE A 31 -1.67 8.15 -2.97
N LEU A 32 -1.71 9.45 -3.23
CA LEU A 32 -2.93 10.24 -3.21
C LEU A 32 -3.38 10.46 -4.64
N LYS A 33 -4.61 10.06 -4.93
CA LYS A 33 -5.29 10.36 -6.19
C LYS A 33 -6.36 11.41 -5.92
N VAL A 34 -6.25 12.55 -6.59
CA VAL A 34 -7.23 13.63 -6.54
C VAL A 34 -7.86 13.76 -7.92
N LYS A 35 -9.17 13.54 -8.00
CA LYS A 35 -9.96 13.84 -9.19
C LYS A 35 -10.75 15.12 -8.94
N HIS A 36 -10.56 16.08 -9.83
CA HIS A 36 -11.26 17.35 -9.80
C HIS A 36 -11.68 17.71 -11.23
N LYS A 37 -13.00 17.74 -11.48
CA LYS A 37 -13.56 17.85 -12.84
C LYS A 37 -12.98 16.74 -13.72
N ASP A 38 -12.39 17.08 -14.86
CA ASP A 38 -11.77 16.14 -15.80
C ASP A 38 -10.27 15.90 -15.56
N ARG A 39 -9.71 16.44 -14.47
CA ARG A 39 -8.28 16.30 -14.16
C ARG A 39 -8.06 15.29 -13.03
N ILE A 40 -7.14 14.37 -13.28
CA ILE A 40 -6.66 13.40 -12.28
C ILE A 40 -5.21 13.72 -11.98
N ARG A 41 -4.88 13.86 -10.70
CA ARG A 41 -3.50 13.98 -10.21
C ARG A 41 -3.21 12.83 -9.27
N ILE A 42 -2.07 12.17 -9.46
CA ILE A 42 -1.61 11.06 -8.62
C ILE A 42 -0.22 11.41 -8.12
N GLU A 43 -0.02 11.37 -6.81
CA GLU A 43 1.27 11.67 -6.18
C GLU A 43 1.63 10.64 -5.13
N LEU A 44 2.92 10.29 -5.05
CA LEU A 44 3.44 9.49 -3.94
C LEU A 44 3.47 10.36 -2.68
N VAL A 45 2.69 9.97 -1.67
CA VAL A 45 2.64 10.66 -0.36
C VAL A 45 3.74 10.15 0.54
N THR A 46 3.88 8.83 0.61
CA THR A 46 4.87 8.19 1.48
C THR A 46 5.17 6.78 1.00
N SER A 47 6.35 6.28 1.36
CA SER A 47 6.70 4.88 1.19
C SER A 47 7.49 4.40 2.40
N LYS A 48 7.40 3.11 2.70
CA LYS A 48 8.15 2.49 3.80
C LYS A 48 8.60 1.11 3.37
N ARG A 49 9.88 0.80 3.60
CA ARG A 49 10.46 -0.53 3.37
C ARG A 49 11.18 -1.04 4.61
N ARG A 50 11.31 -2.35 4.71
CA ARG A 50 12.14 -3.04 5.71
C ARG A 50 12.91 -4.16 5.03
N VAL A 51 14.18 -4.31 5.40
CA VAL A 51 15.00 -5.45 4.96
C VAL A 51 14.42 -6.73 5.54
N ALA A 52 14.43 -7.81 4.77
CA ALA A 52 13.96 -9.11 5.22
C ALA A 52 14.80 -9.58 6.43
N PRO A 53 14.19 -10.22 7.45
CA PRO A 53 14.94 -10.66 8.63
C PRO A 53 16.05 -11.65 8.28
N VAL A 54 17.16 -11.61 9.03
CA VAL A 54 18.29 -12.55 8.89
C VAL A 54 17.82 -14.00 9.00
N LYS A 55 16.91 -14.28 9.94
CA LYS A 55 16.20 -15.55 10.00
C LYS A 55 15.22 -15.63 8.83
N LYS A 56 15.56 -16.44 7.83
CA LYS A 56 14.77 -16.61 6.60
C LYS A 56 13.30 -16.89 6.90
N LEU A 57 12.45 -16.04 6.36
CA LEU A 57 11.00 -16.24 6.32
C LEU A 57 10.60 -16.67 4.91
N SER A 58 9.53 -17.44 4.80
CA SER A 58 8.96 -17.76 3.50
C SER A 58 8.37 -16.51 2.83
N LEU A 59 8.36 -16.46 1.50
CA LEU A 59 7.78 -15.34 0.75
C LEU A 59 6.34 -15.01 1.18
N PRO A 60 5.43 -15.98 1.38
CA PRO A 60 4.08 -15.68 1.86
C PRO A 60 4.03 -14.98 3.23
N ARG A 61 5.03 -15.19 4.10
CA ARG A 61 5.12 -14.47 5.38
C ARG A 61 5.59 -13.04 5.16
N LEU A 62 6.53 -12.81 4.25
CA LEU A 62 7.04 -11.49 3.92
C LEU A 62 5.97 -10.62 3.23
N GLU A 63 5.19 -11.18 2.30
CA GLU A 63 4.08 -10.49 1.64
C GLU A 63 3.07 -9.94 2.65
N ARG A 64 2.69 -10.76 3.64
CA ARG A 64 1.83 -10.33 4.75
C ARG A 64 2.48 -9.32 5.68
N MET A 65 3.81 -9.33 5.81
CA MET A 65 4.51 -8.27 6.55
C MET A 65 4.50 -6.95 5.77
N GLY A 66 4.56 -6.99 4.44
CA GLY A 66 4.31 -5.83 3.57
C GLY A 66 2.91 -5.27 3.76
N ALA A 67 1.88 -6.13 3.72
CA ALA A 67 0.49 -5.73 3.97
C ALA A 67 0.28 -5.17 5.38
N LEU A 68 0.92 -5.77 6.40
CA LEU A 68 0.88 -5.25 7.78
C LEU A 68 1.54 -3.88 7.89
N LEU A 69 2.58 -3.60 7.10
CA LEU A 69 3.25 -2.29 7.10
C LEU A 69 2.36 -1.20 6.48
N ALA A 70 1.51 -1.57 5.50
CA ALA A 70 0.59 -0.68 4.81
C ALA A 70 -0.52 -0.12 5.73
N ALA A 71 -1.09 -0.96 6.61
CA ALA A 71 -2.24 -0.60 7.45
C ALA A 71 -1.98 0.60 8.40
N PRO A 72 -0.99 0.56 9.31
CA PRO A 72 -0.72 1.67 10.21
C PRO A 72 -0.20 2.91 9.47
N LEU A 73 0.60 2.73 8.41
CA LEU A 73 1.10 3.85 7.62
C LEU A 73 -0.06 4.63 6.98
N THR A 74 -1.00 3.90 6.36
CA THR A 74 -2.16 4.53 5.70
C THR A 74 -3.09 5.17 6.70
N LYS A 75 -3.26 4.58 7.90
CA LYS A 75 -4.05 5.17 8.98
C LYS A 75 -3.53 6.55 9.39
N GLU A 76 -2.22 6.70 9.56
CA GLU A 76 -1.61 8.00 9.91
C GLU A 76 -1.72 9.01 8.77
N VAL A 77 -1.49 8.58 7.52
CA VAL A 77 -1.67 9.45 6.34
C VAL A 77 -3.12 9.92 6.23
N LYS A 78 -4.07 9.00 6.35
CA LYS A 78 -5.51 9.29 6.29
C LYS A 78 -5.94 10.26 7.38
N LYS A 79 -5.45 10.08 8.62
CA LYS A 79 -5.72 10.98 9.75
C LYS A 79 -5.33 12.43 9.45
N ILE A 80 -4.24 12.67 8.70
CA ILE A 80 -3.77 14.01 8.35
C ILE A 80 -4.58 14.58 7.18
N ILE A 81 -4.85 13.79 6.15
CA ILE A 81 -5.53 14.26 4.93
C ILE A 81 -7.03 14.49 5.19
N ASP A 82 -7.67 13.63 5.99
CA ASP A 82 -9.09 13.73 6.32
C ASP A 82 -9.44 15.00 7.11
N GLN A 83 -8.46 15.67 7.74
CA GLN A 83 -8.67 16.98 8.36
C GLN A 83 -9.03 18.07 7.35
N LYS A 84 -8.68 17.87 6.06
CA LYS A 84 -8.95 18.81 4.97
C LYS A 84 -10.12 18.37 4.11
N CYS A 85 -10.19 17.07 3.79
CA CYS A 85 -11.25 16.51 2.96
C CYS A 85 -11.39 15.00 3.21
N PRO A 86 -12.62 14.46 3.24
CA PRO A 86 -12.82 13.01 3.39
C PRO A 86 -12.14 12.22 2.27
N THR A 87 -11.47 11.12 2.62
CA THR A 87 -10.81 10.23 1.65
C THR A 87 -11.37 8.81 1.66
N THR A 88 -11.29 8.14 0.51
CA THR A 88 -11.54 6.69 0.38
C THR A 88 -10.23 5.92 0.25
N GLY A 89 -10.05 4.85 1.03
CA GLY A 89 -8.82 4.04 1.03
C GLY A 89 -8.94 2.77 0.17
N PHE A 90 -7.92 2.51 -0.64
CA PHE A 90 -7.76 1.31 -1.46
C PHE A 90 -6.41 0.66 -1.19
N PHE A 91 -6.40 -0.65 -0.95
CA PHE A 91 -5.21 -1.40 -0.60
C PHE A 91 -4.94 -2.49 -1.63
N TRP A 92 -3.69 -2.63 -2.04
CA TRP A 92 -3.30 -3.46 -3.18
C TRP A 92 -2.17 -4.42 -2.81
N THR A 93 -2.25 -5.63 -3.31
CA THR A 93 -1.19 -6.64 -3.26
C THR A 93 -1.25 -7.50 -4.52
N ASP A 94 -0.10 -7.96 -4.99
CA ASP A 94 0.04 -8.93 -6.06
C ASP A 94 0.02 -10.39 -5.57
N SER A 95 -0.06 -10.59 -4.25
CA SER A 95 -0.19 -11.90 -3.64
C SER A 95 -1.66 -12.24 -3.41
N GLN A 96 -2.21 -13.08 -4.29
CA GLN A 96 -3.56 -13.66 -4.12
C GLN A 96 -3.70 -14.39 -2.78
N PHE A 97 -2.64 -15.07 -2.33
CA PHE A 97 -2.65 -15.75 -1.04
C PHE A 97 -2.76 -14.75 0.12
N THR A 98 -2.02 -13.64 0.07
CA THR A 98 -2.12 -12.58 1.08
C THR A 98 -3.50 -11.95 1.09
N LEU A 99 -4.06 -11.65 -0.09
CA LEU A 99 -5.42 -11.13 -0.22
C LEU A 99 -6.47 -12.08 0.38
N TYR A 100 -6.38 -13.37 0.05
CA TYR A 100 -7.25 -14.40 0.62
C TYR A 100 -7.15 -14.47 2.15
N CYS A 101 -5.93 -14.39 2.69
CA CYS A 101 -5.73 -14.36 4.13
C CYS A 101 -6.36 -13.15 4.82
N ILE A 102 -6.27 -11.96 4.21
CA ILE A 102 -6.79 -10.71 4.76
C ILE A 102 -8.33 -10.70 4.74
N LYS A 103 -8.93 -11.21 3.66
CA LYS A 103 -10.40 -11.30 3.53
C LYS A 103 -11.02 -12.42 4.37
N GLY A 104 -10.25 -13.46 4.68
CA GLY A 104 -10.70 -14.57 5.50
C GLY A 104 -10.66 -14.30 7.01
N PRO A 105 -11.37 -15.11 7.82
CA PRO A 105 -11.35 -14.98 9.27
C PRO A 105 -9.99 -15.33 9.85
N SER A 106 -9.42 -14.43 10.67
CA SER A 106 -8.05 -14.53 11.17
C SER A 106 -7.76 -15.80 11.98
N HIS A 107 -8.74 -16.35 12.71
CA HIS A 107 -8.57 -17.52 13.57
C HIS A 107 -8.32 -18.84 12.81
N LYS A 108 -8.56 -18.89 11.49
CA LYS A 108 -8.25 -20.07 10.67
C LYS A 108 -6.76 -20.25 10.41
N TRP A 109 -5.93 -19.25 10.72
CA TRP A 109 -4.51 -19.26 10.42
C TRP A 109 -3.64 -19.67 11.61
N LYS A 110 -2.43 -20.16 11.34
CA LYS A 110 -1.41 -20.39 12.38
C LYS A 110 -1.09 -19.09 13.14
N PRO A 111 -0.71 -19.14 14.43
CA PRO A 111 -0.63 -17.96 15.30
C PRO A 111 0.10 -16.75 14.73
N PHE A 112 1.27 -16.96 14.10
CA PHE A 112 2.03 -15.88 13.45
C PHE A 112 1.21 -15.11 12.41
N MET A 113 0.42 -15.84 11.62
CA MET A 113 -0.41 -15.29 10.55
C MET A 113 -1.68 -14.69 11.12
N ALA A 114 -2.35 -15.40 12.03
CA ALA A 114 -3.60 -14.98 12.64
C ALA A 114 -3.46 -13.62 13.32
N ASN A 115 -2.38 -13.42 14.08
CA ASN A 115 -2.15 -12.16 14.79
C ASN A 115 -1.97 -10.97 13.83
N ARG A 116 -1.26 -11.16 12.72
CA ARG A 116 -1.02 -10.10 11.73
C ARG A 116 -2.27 -9.78 10.90
N VAL A 117 -3.03 -10.81 10.53
CA VAL A 117 -4.32 -10.62 9.85
C VAL A 117 -5.29 -9.89 10.77
N ARG A 118 -5.36 -10.26 12.05
CA ARG A 118 -6.20 -9.58 13.04
C ARG A 118 -5.83 -8.10 13.19
N GLU A 119 -4.55 -7.78 13.20
CA GLU A 119 -4.07 -6.39 13.27
C GLU A 119 -4.39 -5.59 11.99
N ILE A 120 -4.28 -6.20 10.81
CA ILE A 120 -4.73 -5.55 9.57
C ILE A 120 -6.24 -5.28 9.62
N GLN A 121 -7.03 -6.30 10.01
CA GLN A 121 -8.49 -6.23 10.11
C GLN A 121 -9.00 -5.23 11.16
N SER A 122 -8.23 -4.98 12.22
CA SER A 122 -8.59 -3.98 13.24
C SER A 122 -8.32 -2.54 12.81
N LEU A 123 -7.51 -2.35 11.76
CA LEU A 123 -7.15 -1.03 11.24
C LEU A 123 -7.91 -0.70 9.96
N ILE A 124 -8.15 -1.68 9.09
CA ILE A 124 -8.63 -1.51 7.73
C ILE A 124 -9.73 -2.54 7.42
N ASP A 125 -10.80 -2.09 6.77
CA ASP A 125 -11.85 -2.98 6.25
C ASP A 125 -11.24 -3.97 5.23
N PRO A 126 -11.39 -5.30 5.42
CA PRO A 126 -10.93 -6.31 4.47
C PRO A 126 -11.48 -6.14 3.05
N ASN A 127 -12.64 -5.51 2.88
CA ASN A 127 -13.23 -5.25 1.57
C ASN A 127 -12.50 -4.14 0.79
N SER A 128 -11.71 -3.32 1.47
CA SER A 128 -10.85 -2.31 0.84
C SER A 128 -9.56 -2.89 0.24
N TRP A 129 -9.35 -4.21 0.32
CA TRP A 129 -8.20 -4.90 -0.26
C TRP A 129 -8.51 -5.52 -1.62
N PHE A 130 -7.60 -5.31 -2.56
CA PHE A 130 -7.72 -5.72 -3.96
C PHE A 130 -6.42 -6.34 -4.47
N HIS A 131 -6.55 -7.13 -5.54
CA HIS A 131 -5.41 -7.68 -6.24
C HIS A 131 -4.93 -6.71 -7.33
N CYS A 132 -3.61 -6.56 -7.48
CA CYS A 132 -2.98 -5.93 -8.65
C CYS A 132 -1.98 -6.90 -9.29
N SER A 133 -1.73 -6.81 -10.59
CA SER A 133 -0.62 -7.53 -11.20
C SER A 133 0.72 -7.06 -10.61
N GLY A 134 1.70 -7.95 -10.47
CA GLY A 134 3.05 -7.59 -10.00
C GLY A 134 3.76 -6.59 -10.92
N ASN A 135 3.42 -6.55 -12.22
CA ASN A 135 3.95 -5.55 -13.15
C ASN A 135 3.35 -4.16 -12.93
N ASP A 136 2.13 -4.10 -12.40
CA ASP A 136 1.41 -2.85 -12.10
C ASP A 136 1.59 -2.43 -10.64
N ASN A 137 2.38 -3.18 -9.86
CA ASN A 137 2.60 -2.93 -8.45
C ASN A 137 3.80 -1.97 -8.25
N PRO A 138 3.58 -0.67 -7.95
CA PRO A 138 4.68 0.28 -7.75
C PRO A 138 5.54 -0.04 -6.52
N ALA A 139 5.03 -0.84 -5.57
CA ALA A 139 5.82 -1.26 -4.41
C ALA A 139 6.94 -2.25 -4.77
N ASN A 140 6.92 -2.82 -5.98
CA ASN A 140 7.95 -3.72 -6.49
C ASN A 140 9.35 -3.05 -6.54
N LEU A 141 9.40 -1.76 -6.86
CA LEU A 141 10.62 -0.95 -6.83
C LEU A 141 11.22 -0.87 -5.42
N LEU A 142 10.39 -0.90 -4.37
CA LEU A 142 10.83 -0.81 -2.98
C LEU A 142 11.49 -2.10 -2.48
N THR A 143 11.06 -3.24 -3.00
CA THR A 143 11.43 -4.57 -2.48
C THR A 143 12.47 -5.27 -3.34
N ARG A 144 12.49 -5.01 -4.66
CA ARG A 144 13.42 -5.61 -5.62
C ARG A 144 14.49 -4.65 -6.09
N GLY A 145 14.25 -3.35 -5.94
CA GLY A 145 15.12 -2.30 -6.45
C GLY A 145 14.93 -2.10 -7.95
N ILE A 146 15.78 -1.24 -8.50
CA ILE A 146 15.88 -0.93 -9.92
C ILE A 146 17.36 -0.81 -10.24
N SER A 147 17.78 -1.26 -11.43
CA SER A 147 19.19 -1.11 -11.84
C SER A 147 19.50 0.36 -12.13
N VAL A 148 20.79 0.72 -12.07
CA VAL A 148 21.24 2.09 -12.36
C VAL A 148 20.95 2.46 -13.81
N GLU A 149 21.06 1.51 -14.72
CA GLU A 149 20.77 1.66 -16.15
C GLU A 149 19.28 1.96 -16.37
N ALA A 150 18.39 1.21 -15.71
CA ALA A 150 16.95 1.44 -15.79
C ALA A 150 16.53 2.79 -15.18
N LEU A 151 17.28 3.31 -14.20
CA LEU A 151 17.09 4.66 -13.67
C LEU A 151 17.57 5.76 -14.63
N SER A 152 18.59 5.47 -15.44
CA SER A 152 19.20 6.46 -16.35
C SER A 152 18.31 6.87 -17.52
N ILE A 153 17.23 6.12 -17.80
CA ILE A 153 16.34 6.32 -18.97
C ILE A 153 15.22 7.34 -18.70
N ASN A 154 15.33 8.18 -17.66
CA ASN A 154 14.38 9.28 -17.45
C ASN A 154 15.09 10.64 -17.42
N PRO A 155 15.58 11.13 -18.58
CA PRO A 155 16.05 12.49 -18.69
C PRO A 155 14.83 13.41 -18.77
N LYS A 156 14.43 13.98 -17.62
CA LYS A 156 13.86 15.33 -17.42
C LYS A 156 13.04 15.40 -16.12
N ARG A 157 13.64 15.98 -15.09
CA ARG A 157 12.97 17.05 -14.36
C ARG A 157 13.44 18.36 -14.95
#